data_AF-A0A9E0KIJ9-F1
#
_entry.id   AF-A0A9E0KIJ9-F1
#
_cell.length_a   1.000
_cell.length_b   1.000
_cell.length_c   1.000
_cell.angle_alpha   90.00
_cell.angle_beta   90.00
_cell.angle_gamma   90.00
#
_symmetry.space_group_name_H-M   'P 1'
#
loop_
_entity.id
_entity.type
_entity.pdbx_description
1 polymer ?
#
loop_
_entity_poly.entity_id
_entity_poly.type
_entity_poly.pdbx_seq_one_letter_code
_entity_poly.pdbx_strand_id
1 'polypeptide(L)'
;GGICVGLLPEEEAAHGNPFLTVALPTGIGLSRNMLVARSAACLVAVGGGLGTLSEIAMALQWKKPVFATAQAPHVAGAQYYDDEETLLLDALAWLARFSPQQAADLGG
;
A
#
# COMPACT_ATOMS: atom_id res chain seq x y z
N GLY A 1 -0.34 20.28 0.66
CA GLY A 1 0.95 19.62 0.95
C GLY A 1 0.68 18.20 1.41
N GLY A 2 1.55 17.25 1.07
CA GLY A 2 1.44 15.84 1.47
C GLY A 2 2.76 15.34 2.09
N ILE A 3 2.67 14.30 2.92
CA ILE A 3 3.85 13.63 3.51
C ILE A 3 4.06 12.33 2.75
N CYS A 4 5.24 12.17 2.14
CA CYS A 4 5.66 10.91 1.54
C CYS A 4 6.62 10.19 2.49
N VAL A 5 6.19 9.03 3.01
CA VAL A 5 6.99 8.21 3.93
C VAL A 5 7.48 6.97 3.18
N GLY A 6 8.80 6.75 3.16
CA GLY A 6 9.40 5.54 2.60
C GLY A 6 9.88 4.61 3.70
N LEU A 7 9.37 3.38 3.74
CA LEU A 7 9.88 2.30 4.58
C LEU A 7 11.02 1.59 3.84
N LEU A 8 12.26 1.99 4.10
CA LEU A 8 13.39 1.51 3.33
C LEU A 8 13.86 0.14 3.82
N PRO A 9 14.27 -0.73 2.89
CA PRO A 9 14.76 -2.04 3.23
C PRO A 9 16.14 -2.07 3.87
N GLU A 10 16.95 -1.05 3.61
CA GLU A 10 18.31 -0.85 4.12
C GLU A 10 18.34 -0.16 5.50
N GLU A 11 19.55 -0.06 6.07
CA GLU A 11 19.82 0.57 7.36
C GLU A 11 20.13 2.07 7.26
N GLU A 12 20.28 2.61 6.05
CA GLU A 12 20.66 4.01 5.83
C GLU A 12 19.63 4.76 4.97
N ALA A 13 19.26 5.96 5.41
CA ALA A 13 18.29 6.82 4.72
C ALA A 13 18.74 7.25 3.31
N ALA A 14 20.05 7.20 3.02
CA ALA A 14 20.63 7.59 1.74
C ALA A 14 20.17 6.69 0.56
N HIS A 15 19.64 5.49 0.83
CA HIS A 15 19.08 4.60 -0.18
C HIS A 15 17.67 5.03 -0.63
N GLY A 16 17.03 5.96 0.08
CA GLY A 16 15.73 6.49 -0.26
C GLY A 16 15.75 7.36 -1.51
N ASN A 17 14.62 7.40 -2.22
CA ASN A 17 14.46 8.30 -3.36
C ASN A 17 14.37 9.78 -2.89
N PRO A 18 14.72 10.77 -3.73
CA PRO A 18 14.73 12.18 -3.35
C PRO A 18 13.34 12.80 -3.18
N PHE A 19 12.27 12.05 -3.47
CA PHE A 19 10.89 12.50 -3.36
C PHE A 19 10.27 12.18 -1.99
N LEU A 20 10.97 11.43 -1.13
CA LEU A 20 10.53 11.16 0.23
C LEU A 20 10.57 12.42 1.10
N THR A 21 9.50 12.68 1.83
CA THR A 21 9.49 13.67 2.91
C THR A 21 10.15 13.08 4.17
N VAL A 22 9.92 11.80 4.42
CA VAL A 22 10.49 11.05 5.54
C VAL A 22 11.00 9.70 5.02
N ALA A 23 12.29 9.46 5.17
CA ALA A 23 12.90 8.15 4.93
C ALA A 23 13.06 7.42 6.26
N LEU A 24 12.46 6.24 6.40
CA LEU A 24 12.59 5.37 7.56
C LEU A 24 13.44 4.15 7.18
N PRO A 25 14.77 4.16 7.43
CA PRO A 25 15.63 3.02 7.18
C PRO A 25 15.34 1.90 8.18
N THR A 26 14.60 0.89 7.76
CA THR A 26 14.07 -0.12 8.68
C THR A 26 15.03 -1.26 8.95
N GLY A 27 15.97 -1.55 8.03
CA GLY A 27 16.88 -2.71 8.12
C GLY A 27 16.22 -4.09 8.08
N ILE A 28 14.88 -4.19 8.07
CA ILE A 28 14.15 -5.45 8.19
C ILE A 28 13.82 -6.04 6.82
N GLY A 29 14.85 -6.48 6.06
CA GLY A 29 14.75 -7.33 4.84
C GLY A 29 13.35 -7.90 4.55
N LEU A 30 12.69 -7.73 3.41
CA LEU A 30 11.28 -8.07 3.04
C LEU A 30 10.12 -7.87 4.06
N SER A 31 10.31 -7.99 5.37
CA SER A 31 9.30 -7.90 6.42
C SER A 31 8.62 -6.53 6.50
N ARG A 32 9.26 -5.47 6.00
CA ARG A 32 8.63 -4.13 5.90
C ARG A 32 7.36 -4.12 5.05
N ASN A 33 7.19 -5.03 4.09
CA ASN A 33 5.99 -5.15 3.26
C ASN A 33 4.75 -5.38 4.13
N MET A 34 4.93 -6.14 5.22
CA MET A 34 3.89 -6.37 6.23
C MET A 34 3.49 -5.06 6.91
N LEU A 35 4.45 -4.19 7.22
CA LEU A 35 4.17 -2.88 7.81
C LEU A 35 3.39 -2.00 6.82
N VAL A 36 3.77 -1.96 5.54
CA VAL A 36 3.05 -1.22 4.50
C VAL A 36 1.57 -1.65 4.47
N ALA A 37 1.31 -2.94 4.30
CA ALA A 37 -0.04 -3.46 4.24
C ALA A 37 -0.81 -3.24 5.57
N ARG A 38 -0.12 -3.36 6.72
CA ARG A 38 -0.76 -3.21 8.04
C ARG A 38 -1.03 -1.77 8.45
N SER A 39 -0.21 -0.80 8.06
CA SER A 39 -0.40 0.61 8.42
C SER A 39 -1.35 1.35 7.48
N ALA A 40 -1.52 0.88 6.24
CA ALA A 40 -2.32 1.57 5.23
C ALA A 40 -3.82 1.53 5.52
N ALA A 41 -4.56 2.57 5.12
CA ALA A 41 -6.02 2.52 5.15
C ALA A 41 -6.54 1.62 4.00
N CYS A 42 -6.05 1.89 2.79
CA CYS A 42 -6.21 1.08 1.59
C CYS A 42 -4.86 0.97 0.86
N LEU A 43 -4.74 0.02 -0.07
CA LEU A 43 -3.53 -0.12 -0.88
C LEU A 43 -3.82 0.24 -2.34
N VAL A 44 -2.85 0.90 -2.97
CA VAL A 44 -2.77 1.05 -4.41
C VAL A 44 -1.55 0.27 -4.89
N ALA A 45 -1.78 -0.82 -5.62
CA ALA A 45 -0.73 -1.67 -6.16
C ALA A 45 -0.44 -1.27 -7.62
N VAL A 46 0.79 -0.87 -7.89
CA VAL A 46 1.26 -0.45 -9.21
C VAL A 46 2.46 -1.30 -9.59
N GLY A 47 2.42 -1.94 -10.75
CA GLY A 47 3.52 -2.79 -11.19
C GLY A 47 3.49 -4.20 -10.60
N GLY A 48 4.26 -5.09 -11.21
CA GLY A 48 4.38 -6.49 -10.82
C GLY A 48 5.51 -6.79 -9.83
N GLY A 49 5.53 -8.04 -9.34
CA GLY A 49 6.63 -8.58 -8.53
C GLY A 49 6.14 -9.36 -7.31
N LEU A 50 7.03 -10.19 -6.73
CA LEU A 50 6.72 -10.96 -5.52
C LEU A 50 6.48 -10.05 -4.30
N GLY A 51 7.16 -8.90 -4.23
CA GLY A 51 6.92 -7.88 -3.21
C GLY A 51 5.48 -7.37 -3.26
N THR A 52 5.04 -6.88 -4.43
CA THR A 52 3.67 -6.41 -4.63
C THR A 52 2.63 -7.50 -4.36
N LEU A 53 2.86 -8.73 -4.83
CA LEU A 53 1.98 -9.87 -4.55
C LEU A 53 1.80 -10.08 -3.04
N SER A 54 2.89 -10.02 -2.27
CA SER A 54 2.85 -10.21 -0.82
C SER A 54 2.06 -9.12 -0.10
N GLU A 55 2.20 -7.86 -0.53
CA GLU A 55 1.48 -6.72 0.06
C GLU A 55 -0.03 -6.80 -0.24
N ILE A 56 -0.40 -7.16 -1.47
CA ILE A 56 -1.80 -7.38 -1.87
C ILE A 56 -2.42 -8.49 -1.01
N ALA A 57 -1.75 -9.64 -0.90
CA ALA A 57 -2.27 -10.77 -0.13
C ALA A 57 -2.47 -10.42 1.36
N MET A 58 -1.51 -9.74 1.98
CA MET A 58 -1.61 -9.33 3.39
C MET A 58 -2.70 -8.29 3.61
N ALA A 59 -2.84 -7.31 2.72
CA ALA A 59 -3.90 -6.30 2.81
C ALA A 59 -5.29 -6.93 2.76
N LEU A 60 -5.51 -7.85 1.82
CA LEU A 60 -6.78 -8.58 1.70
C LEU A 60 -7.04 -9.47 2.91
N GLN A 61 -6.00 -10.08 3.49
CA GLN A 61 -6.13 -10.85 4.74
C GLN A 61 -6.63 -9.98 5.91
N TRP A 62 -6.25 -8.70 5.95
CA TRP A 62 -6.77 -7.71 6.90
C TRP A 62 -7.99 -6.93 6.39
N LYS A 63 -8.66 -7.45 5.36
CA LYS A 63 -9.89 -6.89 4.79
C LYS A 63 -9.74 -5.43 4.34
N LYS A 64 -8.54 -5.05 3.92
CA LYS A 64 -8.27 -3.73 3.35
C LYS A 64 -8.49 -3.80 1.85
N PRO A 65 -9.17 -2.79 1.26
CA PRO A 65 -9.33 -2.76 -0.18
C PRO A 65 -7.98 -2.54 -0.85
N VAL A 66 -7.83 -3.18 -2.00
CA VAL A 66 -6.67 -3.08 -2.88
C VAL A 66 -7.15 -2.63 -4.24
N PHE A 67 -6.62 -1.51 -4.71
CA PHE A 67 -6.81 -0.96 -6.05
C PHE A 67 -5.53 -1.23 -6.85
N ALA A 68 -5.61 -1.93 -7.98
CA ALA A 68 -4.47 -2.47 -8.68
C ALA A 68 -4.44 -2.02 -10.14
N THR A 69 -3.24 -1.71 -10.66
CA THR A 69 -3.03 -1.32 -12.06
C THR A 69 -1.64 -1.70 -12.53
N ALA A 70 -1.29 -1.38 -13.78
CA ALA A 70 0.04 -1.58 -14.37
C ALA A 70 0.57 -3.01 -14.16
N GLN A 71 -0.21 -4.00 -14.59
CA GLN A 71 0.17 -5.42 -14.56
C GLN A 71 0.48 -5.96 -13.15
N ALA A 72 -0.12 -5.37 -12.11
CA ALA A 72 -0.08 -5.90 -10.75
C ALA A 72 -0.56 -7.37 -10.71
N PRO A 73 0.01 -8.21 -9.82
CA PRO A 73 -0.32 -9.63 -9.75
C PRO A 73 -1.79 -9.86 -9.42
N HIS A 74 -2.42 -10.81 -10.10
CA HIS A 74 -3.84 -11.09 -9.89
C HIS A 74 -4.09 -11.93 -8.63
N VAL A 75 -4.64 -11.29 -7.60
CA VAL A 75 -5.17 -11.89 -6.37
C VAL A 75 -6.68 -11.65 -6.29
N ALA A 76 -7.43 -12.70 -5.95
CA ALA A 76 -8.88 -12.60 -5.77
C ALA A 76 -9.23 -11.63 -4.63
N GLY A 77 -10.12 -10.67 -4.90
CA GLY A 77 -10.56 -9.64 -3.96
C GLY A 77 -9.92 -8.27 -4.16
N ALA A 78 -8.83 -8.18 -4.93
CA ALA A 78 -8.33 -6.89 -5.40
C ALA A 78 -9.14 -6.40 -6.62
N GLN A 79 -9.23 -5.08 -6.76
CA GLN A 79 -9.94 -4.37 -7.83
C GLN A 79 -8.92 -3.91 -8.86
N TYR A 80 -9.13 -4.21 -10.15
CA TYR A 80 -8.15 -3.93 -11.21
C TYR A 80 -8.67 -2.83 -12.15
N TYR A 81 -7.76 -1.94 -12.50
CA TYR A 81 -8.06 -0.74 -13.29
C TYR A 81 -7.07 -0.63 -14.44
N ASP A 82 -7.60 -0.42 -15.65
CA ASP A 82 -6.82 -0.06 -16.84
C ASP A 82 -6.65 1.45 -17.01
N ASP A 83 -7.41 2.24 -16.25
CA ASP A 83 -7.43 3.69 -16.27
C ASP A 83 -7.08 4.26 -14.89
N GLU A 84 -6.09 5.16 -14.85
CA GLU A 84 -5.59 5.77 -13.62
C GLU A 84 -6.59 6.72 -12.99
N GLU A 85 -7.38 7.44 -13.79
CA GLU A 85 -8.37 8.40 -13.29
C GLU A 85 -9.48 7.69 -12.51
N THR A 86 -10.01 6.60 -13.07
CA THR A 86 -11.03 5.76 -12.42
C THR A 86 -10.51 5.14 -11.12
N LEU A 87 -9.27 4.62 -11.13
CA LEU A 87 -8.63 4.10 -9.92
C LEU A 87 -8.57 5.17 -8.82
N LEU A 88 -8.13 6.39 -9.18
CA LEU A 88 -8.01 7.49 -8.24
C LEU A 88 -9.37 7.89 -7.66
N LEU A 89 -10.41 7.98 -8.49
CA LEU A 89 -11.76 8.31 -8.04
C LEU A 89 -12.30 7.29 -7.02
N ASP A 90 -12.14 6.00 -7.28
CA ASP A 90 -12.61 4.94 -6.38
C ASP A 90 -11.83 4.91 -5.06
N ALA A 91 -10.50 5.05 -5.13
CA ALA A 91 -9.64 5.11 -3.95
C ALA A 91 -9.96 6.33 -3.08
N LEU A 92 -10.16 7.51 -3.69
CA LEU A 92 -10.54 8.72 -2.98
C LEU A 92 -11.95 8.61 -2.38
N ALA A 93 -12.91 8.04 -3.12
CA ALA A 93 -14.26 7.80 -2.61
C ALA A 93 -14.23 6.87 -1.40
N TRP A 94 -13.37 5.85 -1.40
CA TRP A 94 -13.17 4.99 -0.23
C TRP A 94 -12.55 5.75 0.94
N LEU A 95 -11.48 6.51 0.71
CA LEU A 95 -10.82 7.32 1.75
C LEU A 95 -11.75 8.36 2.37
N ALA A 96 -12.63 8.97 1.58
CA ALA A 96 -13.60 9.95 2.06
C ALA A 96 -14.62 9.35 3.06
N ARG A 97 -14.81 8.02 3.04
CA ARG A 97 -15.69 7.29 3.96
C ARG A 97 -14.93 6.61 5.10
N PHE A 98 -13.60 6.57 5.03
CA PHE A 98 -12.75 5.88 5.99
C PHE A 98 -12.67 6.66 7.31
N SER A 99 -12.87 5.95 8.42
CA SER A 99 -12.61 6.43 9.76
C SER A 99 -11.66 5.49 10.51
N PRO A 100 -10.80 6.00 11.41
CA PRO A 100 -9.92 5.17 12.23
C PRO A 100 -10.67 4.13 13.08
N GLN A 101 -11.91 4.41 13.51
CA GLN A 101 -12.77 3.44 14.20
C GLN A 101 -13.08 2.22 13.30
N GLN A 102 -13.43 2.43 12.03
CA GLN A 102 -13.70 1.32 11.10
C GLN A 102 -12.46 0.45 10.84
N ALA A 103 -11.25 1.01 10.95
CA ALA A 103 -10.01 0.25 10.82
C ALA A 103 -9.84 -0.80 11.95
N ALA A 104 -10.33 -0.50 13.16
CA ALA A 104 -10.32 -1.45 14.26
C ALA A 104 -11.36 -2.57 14.07
N ASP A 105 -12.51 -2.26 13.48
CA ASP A 105 -13.61 -3.20 13.22
C ASP A 105 -13.33 -4.18 12.08
N LEU A 106 -12.41 -3.84 11.17
CA LEU A 106 -12.00 -4.72 10.06
C LEU A 106 -11.11 -5.89 10.49
N GLY A 107 -10.82 -6.03 11.79
CA GLY A 107 -10.13 -7.17 12.35
C GLY A 107 -8.62 -6.98 12.32
N GLY A 108 -8.13 -6.46 13.44
CA GLY A 108 -6.71 -6.56 13.79
C GLY A 108 -6.24 -7.99 13.83
#